data_AF-A0A4Q5VH18-F1
#
_entry.id   AF-A0A4Q5VH18-F1
#
_cell.length_a   1.000
_cell.length_b   1.000
_cell.length_c   1.000
_cell.angle_alpha   90.00
_cell.angle_beta   90.00
_cell.angle_gamma   90.00
#
_symmetry.space_group_name_H-M   'P 1'
#
loop_
_entity.id
_entity.type
_entity.pdbx_description
1 polymer ?
#
loop_
_entity_poly.entity_id
_entity_poly.type
_entity_poly.pdbx_seq_one_letter_code
_entity_poly.pdbx_strand_id
1 'polypeptide(L)'
;MNLFSRLLNRKNPELKKSDGSVKTSGELIAEVTGGANLVNGKQTWELVAEGKSDIEIMKECCLAELKTMEVAGLVPAPYYFERVAVLSRKEKLYEQEIFFCEQYIEKVELFYKKHGAKGYADVRKGPRYKAIVQRLPKAKELLKKQKT
;
A
#
# COMPACT_ATOMS: atom_id res chain seq x y z
N MET A 1 8.45 16.81 2.09
CA MET A 1 7.19 17.51 2.46
C MET A 1 6.17 16.45 2.88
N ASN A 2 5.63 16.56 4.09
CA ASN A 2 4.62 15.66 4.68
C ASN A 2 3.20 16.02 4.15
N LEU A 3 2.26 15.06 4.10
CA LEU A 3 0.82 15.25 3.87
C LEU A 3 0.27 16.53 4.52
N PHE A 4 0.53 16.75 5.81
CA PHE A 4 0.08 17.94 6.54
C PHE A 4 0.60 19.24 5.92
N SER A 5 1.86 19.29 5.52
CA SER A 5 2.43 20.49 4.86
C SER A 5 1.85 20.74 3.47
N ARG A 6 1.40 19.70 2.74
CA ARG A 6 0.74 19.87 1.45
C ARG A 6 -0.73 20.29 1.59
N LEU A 7 -1.41 19.78 2.60
CA LEU A 7 -2.76 20.21 2.98
C LEU A 7 -2.77 21.69 3.36
N LEU A 8 -1.82 22.13 4.18
CA LEU A 8 -1.71 23.53 4.63
C LEU A 8 -1.23 24.48 3.53
N ASN A 9 -0.46 24.01 2.55
CA ASN A 9 -0.01 24.81 1.41
C ASN A 9 -1.06 25.00 0.31
N ARG A 10 -2.18 24.24 0.34
CA ARG A 10 -3.35 24.56 -0.48
C ARG A 10 -4.22 25.55 0.27
N LYS A 11 -4.61 26.65 -0.39
CA LYS A 11 -5.56 27.63 0.15
C LYS A 11 -6.83 26.88 0.60
N ASN A 12 -7.01 26.68 1.91
CA ASN A 12 -8.14 26.01 2.55
C ASN A 12 -8.60 24.70 1.86
N PRO A 13 -8.03 23.53 2.20
CA PRO A 13 -8.65 22.27 1.80
C PRO A 13 -10.05 22.21 2.42
N GLU A 14 -11.08 22.22 1.58
CA GLU A 14 -12.47 22.14 2.05
C GLU A 14 -12.67 20.79 2.73
N LEU A 15 -12.74 20.79 4.07
CA LEU A 15 -12.96 19.59 4.88
C LEU A 15 -14.38 19.03 4.74
N LYS A 16 -15.27 19.79 4.09
CA LYS A 16 -16.65 19.43 3.83
C LYS A 16 -16.87 19.20 2.34
N LYS A 17 -17.78 18.29 2.01
CA LYS A 17 -18.31 18.10 0.66
C LYS A 17 -19.33 19.20 0.35
N SER A 18 -19.76 19.29 -0.91
CA SER A 18 -20.80 20.23 -1.37
C SER A 18 -22.15 20.03 -0.68
N ASP A 19 -22.41 18.86 -0.10
CA ASP A 19 -23.61 18.54 0.69
C ASP A 19 -23.47 18.84 2.19
N GLY A 20 -22.32 19.38 2.63
CA GLY A 20 -22.04 19.72 4.03
C GLY A 20 -21.48 18.57 4.89
N SER A 21 -21.41 17.34 4.37
CA SER A 21 -20.79 16.20 5.06
C SER A 21 -19.26 16.30 5.12
N VAL A 22 -18.62 15.68 6.12
CA VAL A 22 -17.16 15.73 6.29
C VAL A 22 -16.49 14.75 5.31
N LYS A 23 -15.42 15.20 4.63
CA LYS A 23 -14.62 14.34 3.76
C LYS A 23 -13.91 13.26 4.57
N THR A 24 -13.93 12.04 4.05
CA THR A 24 -13.16 10.91 4.58
C THR A 24 -11.66 11.13 4.40
N SER A 25 -10.84 10.43 5.20
CA SER A 25 -9.38 10.48 5.05
C SER A 25 -8.93 10.05 3.65
N GLY A 26 -9.63 9.11 3.01
CA GLY A 26 -9.35 8.68 1.64
C GLY A 26 -9.62 9.77 0.60
N GLU A 27 -10.70 10.55 0.77
CA GLU A 27 -11.02 11.68 -0.11
C GLU A 27 -10.00 12.81 0.04
N LEU A 28 -9.57 13.11 1.27
CA LEU A 28 -8.52 14.12 1.51
C LEU A 28 -7.18 13.69 0.90
N ILE A 29 -6.80 12.41 1.01
CA ILE A 29 -5.58 11.88 0.39
C ILE A 29 -5.69 11.92 -1.14
N ALA A 30 -6.84 11.56 -1.71
CA ALA A 30 -7.05 11.64 -3.16
C ALA A 30 -6.90 13.08 -3.67
N GLU A 31 -7.48 14.04 -2.96
CA GLU A 31 -7.38 15.44 -3.32
C GLU A 31 -5.91 15.93 -3.32
N VAL A 32 -5.15 15.61 -2.27
CA VAL A 32 -3.75 16.03 -2.10
C VAL A 32 -2.80 15.32 -3.07
N THR A 33 -3.14 14.08 -3.44
CA THR A 33 -2.29 13.26 -4.32
C THR A 33 -2.69 13.33 -5.79
N GLY A 34 -3.73 14.08 -6.15
CA GLY A 34 -4.28 14.09 -7.52
C GLY A 34 -4.86 12.74 -7.92
N GLY A 35 -5.42 12.01 -6.96
CA GLY A 35 -5.99 10.67 -7.16
C GLY A 35 -4.97 9.54 -7.22
N ALA A 36 -3.76 9.71 -6.67
CA ALA A 36 -2.74 8.65 -6.70
C ALA A 36 -3.14 7.38 -5.93
N ASN A 37 -4.05 7.52 -4.97
CA ASN A 37 -4.64 6.44 -4.20
C ASN A 37 -5.94 5.87 -4.82
N LEU A 38 -6.32 6.33 -6.02
CA LEU A 38 -7.48 5.82 -6.73
C LEU A 38 -7.04 4.72 -7.70
N VAL A 39 -7.80 3.63 -7.71
CA VAL A 39 -7.70 2.53 -8.68
C VAL A 39 -9.02 2.49 -9.43
N ASN A 40 -8.99 2.63 -10.75
CA ASN A 40 -10.19 2.75 -11.59
C ASN A 40 -11.19 3.82 -11.11
N GLY A 41 -10.67 4.94 -10.58
CA GLY A 41 -11.48 6.04 -10.06
C GLY A 41 -12.11 5.78 -8.67
N LYS A 42 -11.92 4.59 -8.10
CA LYS A 42 -12.41 4.21 -6.77
C LYS A 42 -11.29 4.19 -5.74
N GLN A 43 -11.63 4.41 -4.48
CA GLN A 43 -10.66 4.28 -3.41
C GLN A 43 -10.23 2.81 -3.26
N THR A 44 -8.97 2.57 -2.87
CA THR A 44 -8.45 1.20 -2.73
C THR A 44 -9.29 0.34 -1.78
N TRP A 45 -9.88 0.92 -0.72
CA TRP A 45 -10.74 0.21 0.24
C TRP A 45 -12.11 -0.18 -0.33
N GLU A 46 -12.66 0.59 -1.27
CA GLU A 46 -13.93 0.28 -1.94
C GLU A 46 -13.81 -0.98 -2.81
N LEU A 47 -12.63 -1.18 -3.41
CA LEU A 47 -12.34 -2.33 -4.26
C LEU A 47 -12.09 -3.61 -3.46
N VAL A 48 -11.74 -3.52 -2.17
CA VAL A 48 -11.49 -4.71 -1.34
C VAL A 48 -12.75 -5.51 -1.04
N ALA A 49 -13.91 -4.84 -0.94
CA ALA A 49 -15.16 -5.52 -0.60
C ALA A 49 -15.52 -6.61 -1.61
N GLU A 50 -15.32 -6.32 -2.90
CA GLU A 50 -15.69 -7.21 -4.01
C GLU A 50 -14.45 -7.85 -4.68
N GLY A 51 -13.32 -7.15 -4.71
CA GLY A 51 -12.10 -7.53 -5.45
C GLY A 51 -11.00 -8.20 -4.63
N LYS A 52 -11.18 -8.49 -3.33
CA LYS A 52 -10.12 -9.09 -2.49
C LYS A 52 -9.55 -10.43 -3.02
N SER A 53 -10.26 -11.12 -3.90
CA SER A 53 -9.82 -12.39 -4.48
C SER A 53 -9.25 -12.24 -5.89
N ASP A 54 -9.34 -11.04 -6.47
CA ASP A 54 -8.79 -10.71 -7.78
C ASP A 54 -7.35 -10.22 -7.61
N ILE A 55 -6.41 -10.97 -8.18
CA ILE A 55 -4.99 -10.67 -8.05
C ILE A 55 -4.60 -9.37 -8.78
N GLU A 56 -5.23 -9.06 -9.92
CA GLU A 56 -4.92 -7.87 -10.70
C GLU A 56 -5.38 -6.61 -9.97
N ILE A 57 -6.59 -6.62 -9.41
CA ILE A 57 -7.08 -5.51 -8.56
C ILE A 57 -6.14 -5.30 -7.36
N MET A 58 -5.69 -6.37 -6.71
CA MET A 58 -4.79 -6.24 -5.55
C MET A 58 -3.40 -5.71 -5.96
N LYS A 59 -2.89 -6.04 -7.16
CA LYS A 59 -1.65 -5.47 -7.69
C LYS A 59 -1.80 -3.98 -7.97
N GLU A 60 -2.91 -3.56 -8.58
CA GLU A 60 -3.20 -2.14 -8.81
C GLU A 60 -3.25 -1.36 -7.49
N CYS A 61 -3.88 -1.92 -6.45
CA CYS A 61 -3.88 -1.33 -5.12
C CYS A 61 -2.46 -1.20 -4.55
N CYS A 62 -1.58 -2.21 -4.72
CA CYS A 62 -0.18 -2.10 -4.29
C CYS A 62 0.53 -0.92 -4.97
N LEU A 63 0.34 -0.75 -6.29
CA LEU A 63 0.94 0.34 -7.05
C LEU A 63 0.41 1.71 -6.59
N ALA A 64 -0.90 1.82 -6.33
CA ALA A 64 -1.51 3.04 -5.81
C ALA A 64 -0.97 3.42 -4.42
N GLU A 65 -0.74 2.44 -3.54
CA GLU A 65 -0.12 2.66 -2.23
C GLU A 65 1.33 3.17 -2.35
N LEU A 66 2.13 2.60 -3.26
CA LEU A 66 3.50 3.08 -3.52
C LEU A 66 3.51 4.50 -4.09
N LYS A 67 2.62 4.81 -5.03
CA LYS A 67 2.49 6.16 -5.58
C LYS A 67 2.05 7.15 -4.50
N THR A 68 1.13 6.74 -3.63
CA THR A 68 0.70 7.54 -2.48
C THR A 68 1.85 7.78 -1.50
N MET A 69 2.73 6.80 -1.30
CA MET A 69 3.94 6.98 -0.50
C MET A 69 4.87 8.02 -1.11
N GLU A 70 5.12 7.97 -2.41
CA GLU A 70 6.00 8.93 -3.11
C GLU A 70 5.43 10.34 -3.08
N VAL A 71 4.12 10.48 -3.27
CA VAL A 71 3.44 11.77 -3.32
C VAL A 71 3.15 12.28 -1.91
N ALA A 72 2.41 11.58 -1.08
CA ALA A 72 1.99 12.08 0.24
C ALA A 72 3.02 11.87 1.36
N GLY A 73 4.04 11.03 1.15
CA GLY A 73 4.98 10.64 2.21
C GLY A 73 4.33 9.74 3.26
N LEU A 74 3.30 8.98 2.89
CA LEU A 74 2.60 8.04 3.76
C LEU A 74 3.18 6.64 3.59
N VAL A 75 3.32 5.90 4.69
CA VAL A 75 3.79 4.51 4.61
C VAL A 75 2.70 3.67 3.94
N PRO A 76 3.03 2.84 2.93
CA PRO A 76 2.06 2.03 2.22
C PRO A 76 1.40 1.01 3.16
N ALA A 77 0.11 0.76 2.97
CA ALA A 77 -0.62 -0.21 3.78
C ALA A 77 -0.19 -1.66 3.44
N PRO A 78 0.14 -2.51 4.44
CA PRO A 78 0.61 -3.88 4.20
C PRO A 78 -0.46 -4.83 3.64
N TYR A 79 -1.75 -4.47 3.77
CA TYR A 79 -2.87 -5.35 3.44
C TYR A 79 -2.80 -5.89 2.01
N TYR A 80 -2.63 -4.98 1.03
CA TYR A 80 -2.67 -5.33 -0.38
C TYR A 80 -1.49 -6.21 -0.78
N PHE A 81 -0.29 -5.90 -0.29
CA PHE A 81 0.94 -6.67 -0.55
C PHE A 81 0.84 -8.08 0.02
N GLU A 82 0.36 -8.22 1.26
CA GLU A 82 0.09 -9.52 1.85
C GLU A 82 -0.93 -10.30 1.02
N ARG A 83 -1.97 -9.62 0.51
CA ARG A 83 -3.01 -10.26 -0.29
C ARG A 83 -2.50 -10.73 -1.66
N VAL A 84 -1.72 -9.92 -2.37
CA VAL A 84 -1.05 -10.31 -3.61
C VAL A 84 -0.14 -11.52 -3.35
N ALA A 85 0.62 -11.53 -2.24
CA ALA A 85 1.48 -12.66 -1.89
C ALA A 85 0.68 -13.96 -1.65
N VAL A 86 -0.47 -13.86 -0.96
CA VAL A 86 -1.38 -15.00 -0.75
C VAL A 86 -1.93 -15.53 -2.09
N LEU A 87 -2.42 -14.65 -2.95
CA LEU A 87 -3.01 -15.04 -4.23
C LEU A 87 -1.96 -15.63 -5.18
N SER A 88 -0.81 -14.96 -5.30
CA SER A 88 0.33 -15.43 -6.10
C SER A 88 0.75 -16.84 -5.71
N ARG A 89 0.81 -17.15 -4.40
CA ARG A 89 1.14 -18.49 -3.92
C ARG A 89 0.11 -19.54 -4.32
N LYS A 90 -1.18 -19.22 -4.26
CA LYS A 90 -2.26 -20.14 -4.67
C LYS A 90 -2.16 -20.49 -6.15
N GLU A 91 -1.77 -19.52 -6.97
CA GLU A 91 -1.60 -19.67 -8.42
C GLU A 91 -0.18 -20.17 -8.80
N LYS A 92 0.68 -20.46 -7.82
CA LYS A 92 2.08 -20.88 -8.01
C LYS A 92 2.94 -19.85 -8.79
N LEU A 93 2.55 -18.57 -8.73
CA LEU A 93 3.27 -17.43 -9.28
C LEU A 93 4.35 -16.95 -8.28
N TYR A 94 5.33 -17.80 -7.99
CA TYR A 94 6.29 -17.53 -6.91
C TYR A 94 7.20 -16.32 -7.19
N GLU A 95 7.52 -16.04 -8.45
CA GLU A 95 8.27 -14.82 -8.82
C GLU A 95 7.50 -13.55 -8.44
N GLN A 96 6.19 -13.54 -8.67
CA GLN A 96 5.31 -12.44 -8.30
C GLN A 96 5.19 -12.31 -6.77
N GLU A 97 5.03 -13.42 -6.04
CA GLU A 97 5.01 -13.40 -4.57
C GLU A 97 6.27 -12.74 -4.02
N ILE A 98 7.44 -13.15 -4.53
CA ILE A 98 8.74 -12.60 -4.12
C ILE A 98 8.82 -11.12 -4.45
N PHE A 99 8.51 -10.73 -5.69
CA PHE A 99 8.59 -9.35 -6.16
C PHE A 99 7.80 -8.39 -5.26
N PHE A 100 6.52 -8.66 -5.01
CA PHE A 100 5.69 -7.76 -4.20
C PHE A 100 6.10 -7.74 -2.73
N CYS A 101 6.57 -8.88 -2.17
CA CYS A 101 7.07 -8.91 -0.80
C CYS A 101 8.37 -8.09 -0.66
N GLU A 102 9.32 -8.26 -1.58
CA GLU A 102 10.59 -7.53 -1.56
C GLU A 102 10.37 -6.03 -1.77
N GLN A 103 9.54 -5.64 -2.75
CA GLN A 103 9.21 -4.24 -2.99
C GLN A 103 8.61 -3.57 -1.76
N TYR A 104 7.67 -4.23 -1.06
CA TYR A 104 7.07 -3.67 0.15
C TYR A 104 8.09 -3.48 1.28
N ILE A 105 8.87 -4.52 1.57
CA ILE A 105 9.88 -4.50 2.62
C ILE A 105 10.91 -3.41 2.35
N GLU A 106 11.44 -3.36 1.12
CA GLU A 106 12.44 -2.37 0.72
C GLU A 106 11.93 -0.94 0.92
N LYS A 107 10.74 -0.63 0.40
CA LYS A 107 10.16 0.73 0.49
C LYS A 107 9.88 1.13 1.94
N VAL A 108 9.35 0.22 2.75
CA VAL A 108 9.08 0.48 4.17
C VAL A 108 10.38 0.69 4.96
N GLU A 109 11.41 -0.15 4.76
CA GLU A 109 12.70 0.03 5.43
C GLU A 109 13.37 1.33 5.01
N LEU A 110 13.36 1.67 3.72
CA LEU A 110 13.86 2.95 3.22
C LEU A 110 13.14 4.15 3.85
N PHE A 111 11.81 4.07 4.02
CA PHE A 111 11.04 5.11 4.69
C PHE A 111 11.52 5.35 6.11
N TYR A 112 11.58 4.30 6.95
CA TYR A 112 11.97 4.45 8.34
C TYR A 112 13.46 4.75 8.52
N LYS A 113 14.32 4.33 7.58
CA LYS A 113 15.73 4.74 7.54
C LYS A 113 15.86 6.25 7.32
N LYS A 114 15.00 6.84 6.49
CA LYS A 114 15.02 8.27 6.15
C LYS A 114 14.33 9.15 7.20
N HIS A 115 13.20 8.69 7.73
CA HIS A 115 12.32 9.51 8.57
C HIS A 115 12.37 9.15 10.06
N GLY A 116 12.95 8.00 10.42
CA GLY A 116 12.86 7.43 11.75
C GLY A 116 11.44 6.95 12.09
N ALA A 117 11.29 6.29 13.24
CA ALA A 117 10.01 5.78 13.73
C ALA A 117 9.43 6.59 14.91
N LYS A 118 10.10 7.66 15.34
CA LYS A 118 9.72 8.43 16.52
C LYS A 118 8.45 9.24 16.24
N GLY A 119 7.40 9.04 17.04
CA GLY A 119 6.13 9.74 16.91
C GLY A 119 5.13 9.14 15.91
N TYR A 120 5.45 8.00 15.29
CA TYR A 120 4.57 7.29 14.35
C TYR A 120 4.39 5.82 14.75
N ALA A 121 3.27 5.22 14.33
CA ALA A 121 3.12 3.78 14.37
C ALA A 121 4.15 3.14 13.42
N ASP A 122 5.00 2.25 13.94
CA ASP A 122 5.98 1.51 13.14
C ASP A 122 5.31 0.28 12.52
N VAL A 123 4.95 0.34 11.24
CA VAL A 123 4.25 -0.75 10.55
C VAL A 123 5.08 -2.04 10.53
N ARG A 124 6.42 -1.95 10.67
CA ARG A 124 7.32 -3.12 10.71
C ARG A 124 7.08 -3.99 11.94
N LYS A 125 6.55 -3.40 13.01
CA LYS A 125 6.17 -4.13 14.23
C LYS A 125 4.81 -4.83 14.10
N GLY A 126 4.02 -4.46 13.08
CA GLY A 126 2.69 -5.00 12.83
C GLY A 126 2.68 -6.46 12.35
N PRO A 127 1.59 -7.20 12.59
CA PRO A 127 1.49 -8.61 12.23
C PRO A 127 1.60 -8.86 10.72
N ARG A 128 1.01 -7.98 9.89
CA ARG A 128 1.03 -8.14 8.43
C ARG A 128 2.41 -7.96 7.83
N TYR A 129 3.20 -7.01 8.32
CA TYR A 129 4.59 -6.85 7.89
C TYR A 129 5.41 -8.11 8.19
N LYS A 130 5.28 -8.64 9.42
CA LYS A 130 5.94 -9.89 9.81
C LYS A 130 5.51 -11.06 8.94
N ALA A 131 4.22 -11.16 8.60
CA ALA A 131 3.72 -12.19 7.69
C ALA A 131 4.33 -12.09 6.29
N ILE A 132 4.48 -10.88 5.73
CA ILE A 132 5.14 -10.65 4.44
C ILE A 132 6.60 -11.11 4.49
N VAL A 133 7.35 -10.71 5.53
CA VAL A 133 8.75 -11.13 5.73
C VAL A 133 8.87 -12.65 5.83
N GLN A 134 7.99 -13.31 6.57
CA GLN A 134 8.00 -14.76 6.76
C GLN A 134 7.68 -15.56 5.49
N ARG A 135 6.97 -14.98 4.52
CA ARG A 135 6.64 -15.64 3.24
C ARG A 135 7.84 -15.82 2.32
N LEU A 136 8.77 -14.86 2.33
CA LEU A 136 9.88 -14.78 1.38
C LEU A 136 10.76 -16.04 1.33
N PRO A 137 11.27 -16.59 2.44
CA PRO A 137 12.13 -17.76 2.39
C PRO A 137 11.46 -18.94 1.69
N LYS A 138 10.18 -19.19 2.01
CA LYS A 138 9.45 -20.28 1.39
C LYS A 138 9.12 -20.02 -0.07
N ALA A 139 8.81 -18.78 -0.45
CA ALA A 139 8.55 -18.43 -1.85
C ALA A 139 9.79 -18.67 -2.71
N LYS A 140 10.98 -18.26 -2.22
CA LYS A 140 12.27 -18.51 -2.88
C LYS A 140 12.58 -20.01 -3.00
N GLU A 141 12.31 -20.80 -1.98
CA GLU A 141 12.46 -22.26 -2.03
C GLU A 141 11.54 -22.89 -3.10
N LEU A 142 10.27 -22.49 -3.14
CA LEU A 142 9.29 -22.99 -4.10
C LEU A 142 9.65 -22.61 -5.54
N LEU A 143 10.14 -21.38 -5.77
CA LEU A 143 10.61 -20.95 -7.08
C LEU A 143 11.81 -21.79 -7.55
N LYS A 144 12.78 -22.06 -6.68
CA LYS A 144 13.93 -22.94 -7.02
C LYS A 144 13.45 -24.32 -7.44
N LYS A 145 12.51 -24.91 -6.69
CA LYS A 145 11.91 -26.21 -7.01
C LYS A 145 11.11 -26.21 -8.31
N GLN A 146 10.49 -25.10 -8.69
CA GLN A 146 9.75 -24.98 -9.96
C GLN A 146 10.68 -24.88 -11.18
N LYS A 147 11.90 -24.36 -10.99
CA LYS A 147 12.92 -24.21 -12.03
C LYS A 147 13.86 -25.42 -12.17
N THR A 148 13.74 -26.39 -11.27
CA THR A 148 14.51 -27.65 -11.28
C THR A 148 13.65 -28.74 -11.92
#